data_AF-A0A523PVU8-F1
#
_entry.id   AF-A0A523PVU8-F1
#
_cell.length_a   1.000
_cell.length_b   1.000
_cell.length_c   1.000
_cell.angle_alpha   90.00
_cell.angle_beta   90.00
_cell.angle_gamma   90.00
#
_symmetry.space_group_name_H-M   'P 1'
#
loop_
_entity.id
_entity.type
_entity.pdbx_description
1 polymer ?
#
loop_
_entity_poly.entity_id
_entity_poly.type
_entity_poly.pdbx_seq_one_letter_code
_entity_poly.pdbx_strand_id
1 'polypeptide(L)' 'MSTLAFLPGPGELWIVLAVVLVIFGGKKLPELARAMGSSITQFKHGLKEENDKPERIAGPEEGEEQD' A
#
# COMPACT_ATOMS: atom_id res chain seq x y z
N MET A 1 -20.66 -27.14 15.62
CA MET A 1 -20.04 -27.05 14.29
C MET A 1 -20.92 -26.19 13.37
N SER A 2 -20.99 -24.88 13.65
CA SER A 2 -21.86 -23.93 12.91
C SER A 2 -21.26 -22.52 12.82
N THR A 3 -19.96 -22.36 13.05
CA THR A 3 -19.28 -21.05 13.00
C THR A 3 -18.98 -20.57 11.57
N LEU A 4 -19.21 -21.40 10.56
CA LEU A 4 -18.99 -21.08 9.14
C LEU A 4 -20.16 -20.31 8.48
N ALA A 5 -21.30 -20.19 9.16
CA ALA A 5 -22.44 -19.39 8.69
C ALA A 5 -22.39 -17.92 9.15
N PHE A 6 -21.31 -17.49 9.83
CA PHE A 6 -21.11 -16.10 10.25
C PHE A 6 -20.39 -15.26 9.17
N LEU A 7 -20.38 -15.69 7.91
CA LEU A 7 -20.01 -14.75 6.85
C LEU A 7 -21.22 -13.83 6.66
N PRO A 8 -21.16 -12.56 7.09
CA PRO A 8 -22.27 -11.65 6.89
C PRO A 8 -22.57 -11.61 5.40
N GLY A 9 -23.82 -11.92 5.05
CA GLY A 9 -24.25 -11.87 3.67
C GLY A 9 -24.03 -10.45 3.10
N PRO A 10 -24.09 -10.28 1.77
CA PRO A 10 -23.94 -8.97 1.14
C PRO A 10 -24.84 -7.89 1.79
N GLY A 11 -26.04 -8.25 2.26
CA GLY A 11 -26.96 -7.34 2.95
C GLY A 11 -26.47 -6.86 4.32
N GLU A 12 -25.85 -7.72 5.12
CA GLU A 12 -25.31 -7.34 6.44
C GLU A 12 -24.08 -6.43 6.30
N LEU A 13 -23.24 -6.68 5.29
CA LEU A 13 -22.11 -5.79 4.96
C LEU A 13 -22.58 -4.37 4.61
N TRP A 14 -23.69 -4.23 3.87
CA TRP A 14 -24.27 -2.91 3.58
C TRP A 14 -24.74 -2.18 4.84
N ILE A 15 -25.34 -2.90 5.80
CA ILE A 15 -25.78 -2.32 7.08
C ILE A 15 -24.56 -1.86 7.89
N VAL A 16 -23.53 -2.69 8.00
CA VAL A 16 -22.29 -2.32 8.71
C VAL A 16 -21.63 -1.11 8.05
N LEU A 17 -21.54 -1.10 6.73
CA LEU A 17 -21.01 0.04 5.98
C LEU A 17 -21.82 1.31 6.25
N ALA A 18 -23.14 1.22 6.29
CA ALA A 18 -24.01 2.36 6.61
C ALA A 18 -23.75 2.88 8.04
N VAL A 19 -23.63 2.00 9.03
CA VAL A 19 -23.32 2.39 10.42
C VAL A 19 -21.95 3.09 10.51
N VAL A 20 -20.93 2.53 9.86
CA VAL A 20 -19.60 3.14 9.82
C VAL A 20 -19.66 4.52 9.12
N LEU A 21 -20.40 4.64 8.02
CA LEU A 21 -20.59 5.92 7.33
C LEU A 21 -21.34 6.96 8.18
N VAL A 22 -22.24 6.54 9.08
CA VAL A 22 -22.93 7.46 10.00
C VAL A 22 -21.97 7.95 11.08
N ILE A 23 -21.15 7.08 11.66
CA ILE A 23 -20.21 7.44 12.73
C ILE A 23 -19.05 8.28 12.19
N PHE A 24 -18.43 7.84 11.09
CA PHE A 24 -17.28 8.51 10.51
C PHE A 24 -17.68 9.64 9.55
N GLY A 25 -18.87 9.58 8.97
CA GLY A 25 -19.32 10.48 7.91
C GLY A 25 -18.85 10.05 6.52
N GLY A 26 -19.70 10.26 5.51
CA GLY A 26 -19.41 9.88 4.12
C GLY A 26 -18.18 10.53 3.48
N LYS A 27 -17.65 11.60 4.09
CA LYS A 27 -16.44 12.30 3.61
C LYS A 27 -15.15 11.79 4.25
N LYS A 28 -15.18 11.21 5.45
CA LYS A 28 -13.97 10.81 6.19
C LYS A 28 -13.44 9.44 5.76
N LEU A 29 -14.31 8.51 5.43
CA LEU A 29 -13.92 7.20 4.91
C LEU A 29 -13.04 7.29 3.63
N PRO A 30 -13.41 8.06 2.58
CA PRO A 30 -12.57 8.23 1.40
C PRO A 30 -11.32 9.09 1.68
N GLU A 31 -11.40 10.05 2.61
CA GLU A 31 -10.25 10.88 3.01
C GLU A 31 -9.15 10.03 3.68
N LEU A 32 -9.54 9.16 4.60
CA LEU A 32 -8.64 8.19 5.25
C LEU A 32 -8.08 7.17 4.25
N ALA A 33 -8.93 6.64 3.36
CA ALA A 33 -8.48 5.71 2.33
C ALA A 33 -7.45 6.34 1.37
N ARG A 34 -7.65 7.61 0.98
CA ARG A 34 -6.68 8.36 0.16
C ARG A 34 -5.36 8.56 0.90
N ALA A 35 -5.40 9.01 2.15
CA ALA A 35 -4.20 9.20 2.96
C ALA A 35 -3.41 7.89 3.15
N MET A 36 -4.09 6.79 3.52
CA MET A 36 -3.47 5.47 3.65
C MET A 36 -2.95 4.94 2.31
N GLY A 37 -3.70 5.12 1.22
CA GLY A 37 -3.33 4.68 -0.13
C GLY A 37 -2.07 5.36 -0.64
N SER A 38 -1.90 6.66 -0.39
CA SER A 38 -0.67 7.39 -0.70
C SER A 38 0.53 6.82 0.05
N SER A 39 0.40 6.56 1.36
CA SER A 39 1.47 5.97 2.17
C SER A 39 1.87 4.57 1.69
N ILE A 40 0.89 3.69 1.40
CA ILE A 40 1.15 2.35 0.88
C ILE A 40 1.82 2.41 -0.50
N THR A 41 1.42 3.37 -1.35
CA THR A 41 1.98 3.53 -2.70
C THR A 41 3.45 3.96 -2.65
N GLN A 42 3.80 4.89 -1.76
CA GLN A 42 5.19 5.31 -1.54
C GLN A 42 6.02 4.20 -0.90
N PHE A 43 5.47 3.48 0.08
CA PHE A 43 6.12 2.33 0.68
C PHE A 43 6.47 1.26 -0.36
N LYS A 44 5.51 0.93 -1.24
CA LYS A 44 5.74 -0.02 -2.34
C LYS A 44 6.78 0.47 -3.35
N HIS A 45 6.85 1.77 -3.63
CA HIS A 45 7.87 2.33 -4.51
C HIS A 45 9.27 2.22 -3.90
N GLY A 46 9.43 2.58 -2.62
CA GLY A 46 10.70 2.46 -1.92
C GLY A 46 11.21 1.02 -1.88
N LEU A 47 10.33 0.05 -1.59
CA LEU A 47 10.68 -1.37 -1.62
C LEU A 47 11.08 -1.87 -3.04
N LYS A 48 10.59 -1.22 -4.09
CA LYS A 48 10.94 -1.58 -5.47
C LYS A 48 12.28 -0.97 -5.87
N GLU A 49 12.54 0.29 -5.50
CA GLU A 49 13.82 0.95 -5.73
C GLU A 49 14.98 0.31 -4.95
N GLU A 50 14.74 -0.29 -3.79
CA GLU A 50 15.79 -1.03 -3.06
C GLU A 50 16.17 -2.34 -3.77
N ASN A 51 15.22 -3.00 -4.42
CA ASN A 51 15.43 -4.27 -5.11
C ASN A 51 15.98 -4.09 -6.54
N ASP A 52 15.74 -2.91 -7.14
CA ASP A 52 16.09 -2.60 -8.53
C ASP A 52 17.28 -1.61 -8.65
N LYS A 53 18.02 -1.40 -7.55
CA LYS A 53 19.36 -0.79 -7.61
C LYS A 53 20.38 -1.88 -7.95
N PRO A 54 20.84 -2.02 -9.22
CA PRO A 54 22.12 -2.63 -9.44
C PRO A 54 23.14 -1.79 -8.67
N GLU A 55 23.89 -2.45 -7.81
CA GLU A 55 25.05 -1.95 -7.11
C GLU A 55 26.00 -1.26 -8.11
N ARG A 56 25.79 0.03 -8.37
CA ARG A 56 26.76 0.89 -9.03
C ARG A 56 27.74 1.37 -7.97
N ILE A 57 28.46 0.43 -7.38
CA ILE A 57 29.73 0.68 -6.70
C ILE A 57 30.79 0.01 -7.56
N ALA A 58 31.88 0.72 -7.80
CA ALA A 58 32.97 0.43 -8.74
C ALA A 58 32.63 0.69 -10.21
N GLY A 59 32.67 1.98 -10.58
CA GLY A 59 33.07 2.33 -11.94
C GLY A 59 34.48 1.76 -12.21
N PRO A 60 34.78 1.33 -13.44
CA PRO A 60 36.13 0.96 -13.82
C PRO A 60 36.98 2.23 -13.78
N GLU A 61 37.87 2.34 -12.79
CA GLU A 61 38.99 3.27 -12.84
C GLU A 61 39.82 2.86 -14.06
N GLU A 62 39.84 3.79 -15.01
CA GLU A 62 40.45 3.70 -16.32
C GLU A 62 41.92 3.30 -16.19
N GLY A 63 42.26 2.16 -16.82
CA GLY A 63 43.63 2.01 -17.31
C GLY A 63 43.78 2.98 -18.48
N GLU A 64 44.74 3.90 -18.35
CA GLU A 64 45.65 4.41 -19.37
C GLU A 64 46.15 5.81 -18.98
N GLU A 65 47.33 5.87 -18.36
CA GLU A 65 48.28 6.95 -18.62
C GLU A 65 49.60 6.30 -19.04
N GLN A 66 50.00 6.67 -20.26
CA GLN A 66 51.21 6.30 -20.97
C GLN A 66 52.37 7.15 -20.46
N ASP A 67 53.41 6.53 -19.89
CA ASP A 67 54.83 6.92 -19.99
C ASP A 67 55.74 5.78 -19.47
#